data_AF-A0A8H7RC88-F1
#
_entry.id   AF-A0A8H7RC88-F1
#
_cell.length_a   1.000
_cell.length_b   1.000
_cell.length_c   1.000
_cell.angle_alpha   90.00
_cell.angle_beta   90.00
_cell.angle_gamma   90.00
#
_symmetry.space_group_name_H-M   'P 1'
#
loop_
_entity.id
_entity.type
_entity.pdbx_description
1 polymer ?
#
loop_
_entity_poly.entity_id
_entity_poly.type
_entity_poly.pdbx_seq_one_letter_code
_entity_poly.pdbx_strand_id
1 'polypeptide(L)'
;MSLFVTVGSTGFDELIQETISSPFLNSLSQVGIQKVLYQYGSSEQVFSAKLQAYKGKVLDIDGYKYKSSITEDMKRSDIIISHAGAGTILQALRMRNKKLIIVVNMSLMDNHQYQLAQAMQSNNYAICSDISNCVYAQSTTTQLNNNQIVSSSVAINGYNYYYFSVSATGQLFSKRDLPTIHLSTTICNQPTPPADFHDTVPPLNLYISTSSSNTLPGPDNSATVEDSTYGLIKWKSDNQTSEIWIAVAAPALTGSWTGNFTYEIGVSTSQTMHPLFVNDEKDDNTNIPYMTLDDTDRNNALFLSSPVQNNSQNSTLLVTSAMPVELSYSLCAAKQRTLSHYNVNTTTTHRGSTDNIRQQFMVSNLTQDTYYTAYMLQPVGSITGMTTPINLGTKIDANCRIIYDLPFCDQVAYSVPTDLDSFTAVDLWALASEYDAQAQEKFEPFNTALSQYNCETTQYSLVRNCTDCYRDYKTWLCAVTIPRCTDSSASADLSQGTDDVPVAPALRDISTNASRNPWIDETLKPGEWTELLPCIDLCYHVVQSCPPFMQFYCPSADLALVQYGFWQNGTASVNGTTFHFDINNPTCNRLGVNPTLLTISIGNHLHNPYLLIIACMISAIFFIL
;
A
#
# COMPACT_ATOMS: atom_id res chain seq x y z
N MET A 1 -11.45 29.49 -40.37
CA MET A 1 -10.44 30.35 -39.70
C MET A 1 -9.24 30.55 -40.62
N SER A 2 -8.51 31.65 -40.45
CA SER A 2 -7.31 32.00 -41.23
C SER A 2 -6.07 32.15 -40.35
N LEU A 3 -4.94 31.62 -40.83
CA LEU A 3 -3.64 31.69 -40.17
C LEU A 3 -2.70 32.61 -40.94
N PHE A 4 -1.99 33.50 -40.25
CA PHE A 4 -0.92 34.30 -40.83
C PHE A 4 0.41 33.95 -40.18
N VAL A 5 1.41 33.62 -41.01
CA VAL A 5 2.77 33.27 -40.57
C VAL A 5 3.73 34.34 -41.08
N THR A 6 4.58 34.88 -40.20
CA THR A 6 5.53 35.95 -40.54
C THR A 6 6.90 35.69 -39.92
N VAL A 7 7.95 35.79 -40.74
CA VAL A 7 9.36 35.71 -40.28
C VAL A 7 9.90 37.08 -39.86
N GLY A 8 9.15 38.16 -40.11
CA GLY A 8 9.57 39.53 -39.86
C GLY A 8 10.47 40.08 -40.96
N SER A 9 11.43 40.92 -40.59
CA SER A 9 12.37 41.59 -41.51
C SER A 9 13.57 40.72 -41.91
N THR A 10 13.75 39.57 -41.27
CA THR A 10 14.84 38.61 -41.50
C THR A 10 14.25 37.26 -41.88
N GLY A 11 14.85 36.53 -42.83
CA GLY A 11 14.41 35.17 -43.16
C GLY A 11 14.57 34.21 -41.98
N PHE A 12 13.67 33.23 -41.90
CA PHE A 12 13.74 32.16 -40.91
C PHE A 12 13.33 30.84 -41.58
N ASP A 13 14.31 30.21 -42.24
CA ASP A 13 14.10 29.05 -43.10
C ASP A 13 13.50 27.86 -42.32
N GLU A 14 13.95 27.63 -41.08
CA GLU A 14 13.46 26.55 -40.22
C GLU A 14 11.96 26.71 -39.91
N LEU A 15 11.52 27.92 -39.55
CA LEU A 15 10.10 28.18 -39.29
C LEU A 15 9.24 27.94 -40.54
N ILE A 16 9.70 28.39 -41.71
CA ILE A 16 8.98 28.19 -42.97
C ILE A 16 8.95 26.71 -43.35
N GLN A 17 10.05 25.99 -43.16
CA GLN A 17 10.13 24.56 -43.42
C GLN A 17 9.16 23.76 -42.54
N GLU A 18 9.06 24.08 -41.24
CA GLU A 18 8.19 23.38 -40.31
C GLU A 18 6.71 23.71 -40.50
N THR A 19 6.39 24.99 -40.73
CA THR A 19 5.01 25.43 -40.93
C THR A 19 4.42 24.97 -42.27
N ILE A 20 5.25 24.56 -43.24
CA ILE A 20 4.78 23.96 -44.50
C ILE A 20 4.85 22.42 -44.45
N SER A 21 5.30 21.83 -43.33
CA SER A 21 5.35 20.39 -43.18
C SER A 21 3.95 19.76 -43.26
N SER A 22 3.87 18.55 -43.82
CA SER A 22 2.61 17.81 -43.91
C SER A 22 1.92 17.60 -42.56
N PRO A 23 2.63 17.22 -41.47
CA PRO A 23 2.02 17.08 -40.14
C PRO A 23 1.38 18.37 -39.66
N PHE A 24 2.09 19.49 -39.77
CA PHE A 24 1.58 20.79 -39.32
C PHE A 24 0.34 21.22 -40.11
N LEU A 25 0.42 21.27 -41.43
CA LEU A 25 -0.71 21.72 -42.27
C LEU A 25 -1.94 20.80 -42.14
N ASN A 26 -1.74 19.49 -41.95
CA ASN A 26 -2.85 18.56 -41.69
C ASN A 26 -3.51 18.80 -40.32
N SER A 27 -2.73 19.12 -39.28
CA SER A 27 -3.26 19.47 -37.96
C SER A 27 -4.12 20.75 -38.01
N LEU A 28 -3.72 21.76 -38.80
CA LEU A 28 -4.49 23.00 -38.98
C LEU A 28 -5.86 22.75 -39.60
N SER A 29 -5.94 21.80 -40.55
CA SER A 29 -7.19 21.41 -41.18
C SER A 29 -8.17 20.79 -40.17
N GLN A 30 -7.68 20.00 -39.20
CA GLN A 30 -8.50 19.43 -38.12
C GLN A 30 -9.03 20.51 -37.15
N VAL A 31 -8.28 21.61 -36.99
CA VAL A 31 -8.66 22.75 -36.15
C VAL A 31 -9.59 23.75 -36.89
N GLY A 32 -9.96 23.48 -38.15
CA GLY A 32 -10.88 24.31 -38.93
C GLY A 32 -10.23 25.54 -39.59
N ILE A 33 -8.91 25.54 -39.73
CA ILE A 33 -8.17 26.55 -40.49
C ILE A 33 -8.13 26.11 -41.95
N GLN A 34 -8.62 26.98 -42.84
CA GLN A 34 -8.78 26.67 -44.27
C GLN A 34 -7.87 27.52 -45.16
N LYS A 35 -7.37 28.64 -44.64
CA LYS A 35 -6.50 29.57 -45.36
C LYS A 35 -5.25 29.88 -44.54
N VAL A 36 -4.07 29.78 -45.17
CA VAL A 36 -2.79 30.13 -44.55
C VAL A 36 -2.05 31.11 -45.46
N LEU A 37 -1.64 32.25 -44.90
CA LEU A 37 -0.87 33.27 -45.60
C LEU A 37 0.52 33.40 -44.99
N TYR A 38 1.55 33.29 -45.82
CA TYR A 38 2.95 33.38 -45.42
C TYR A 38 3.59 34.70 -45.84
N GLN A 39 4.25 35.36 -44.90
CA GLN A 39 5.28 36.35 -45.18
C GLN A 39 6.63 35.68 -44.94
N TYR A 40 7.27 35.22 -46.01
CA TYR A 40 8.48 34.37 -45.93
C TYR A 40 9.80 35.16 -46.01
N GLY A 41 9.76 36.47 -46.30
CA GLY A 41 10.97 37.30 -46.31
C GLY A 41 12.04 36.77 -47.28
N SER A 42 13.28 36.58 -46.82
CA SER A 42 14.35 36.01 -47.65
C SER A 42 14.26 34.48 -47.85
N SER A 43 13.33 33.79 -47.19
CA SER A 43 13.14 32.32 -47.22
C SER A 43 12.31 31.80 -48.41
N GLU A 44 12.26 32.56 -49.51
CA GLU A 44 11.43 32.31 -50.70
C GLU A 44 11.71 30.96 -51.35
N GLN A 45 12.99 30.58 -51.46
CA GLN A 45 13.39 29.31 -52.07
C GLN A 45 12.88 28.10 -51.28
N VAL A 46 12.93 28.17 -49.95
CA VAL A 46 12.44 27.12 -49.05
C VAL A 46 10.91 27.01 -49.13
N PHE A 47 10.23 28.16 -49.13
CA PHE A 47 8.78 28.24 -49.28
C PHE A 47 8.31 27.55 -50.58
N SER A 48 8.87 27.94 -51.72
CA SER A 48 8.45 27.40 -53.03
C SER A 48 8.75 25.91 -53.16
N ALA A 49 9.90 25.44 -52.70
CA ALA A 49 10.28 24.03 -52.79
C ALA A 49 9.37 23.13 -51.95
N LYS A 50 9.05 23.53 -50.71
CA LYS A 50 8.18 22.75 -49.81
C LYS A 50 6.73 22.79 -50.24
N LEU A 51 6.25 23.94 -50.74
CA LEU A 51 4.89 24.05 -51.25
C LEU A 51 4.64 23.14 -52.46
N GLN A 52 5.62 23.03 -53.38
CA GLN A 52 5.54 22.10 -54.51
C GLN A 52 5.52 20.62 -54.07
N ALA A 53 6.16 20.30 -52.94
CA ALA A 53 6.20 18.95 -52.39
C ALA A 53 4.97 18.60 -51.54
N TYR A 54 4.15 19.57 -51.16
CA TYR A 54 2.99 19.36 -50.30
C TYR A 54 1.81 18.75 -51.07
N LYS A 55 1.29 17.62 -50.56
CA LYS A 55 0.10 16.92 -51.09
C LYS A 55 -0.96 16.71 -50.00
N GLY A 56 -1.34 17.77 -49.29
CA GLY A 56 -2.30 17.69 -48.18
C GLY A 56 -3.59 18.49 -48.39
N LYS A 57 -4.38 18.64 -47.31
CA LYS A 57 -5.80 19.04 -47.33
C LYS A 57 -6.08 20.55 -47.18
N VAL A 58 -5.08 21.40 -46.93
CA VAL A 58 -5.33 22.85 -46.75
C VAL A 58 -5.75 23.48 -48.09
N LEU A 59 -6.89 24.18 -48.08
CA LEU A 59 -7.61 24.61 -49.27
C LEU A 59 -6.99 25.85 -49.97
N ASP A 60 -6.32 26.73 -49.22
CA ASP A 60 -5.74 27.99 -49.74
C ASP A 60 -4.44 28.34 -49.01
N ILE A 61 -3.30 28.15 -49.67
CA ILE A 61 -1.96 28.53 -49.17
C ILE A 61 -1.38 29.56 -50.13
N ASP A 62 -1.08 30.75 -49.61
CA ASP A 62 -0.47 31.84 -50.37
C ASP A 62 0.71 32.44 -49.60
N GLY A 63 1.61 33.14 -50.29
CA GLY A 63 2.74 33.76 -49.64
C GLY A 63 3.42 34.88 -50.44
N TYR A 64 4.03 35.82 -49.72
CA TYR A 64 4.76 36.93 -50.30
C TYR A 64 6.06 37.22 -49.55
N LYS A 65 6.97 37.93 -50.22
CA LYS A 65 8.29 38.30 -49.70
C LYS A 65 8.20 39.37 -48.61
N TYR A 66 7.92 40.60 -49.01
CA TYR A 66 7.78 41.77 -48.14
C TYR A 66 6.64 42.67 -48.62
N LYS A 67 5.97 43.33 -47.69
CA LYS A 67 4.99 44.41 -47.95
C LYS A 67 5.37 45.63 -47.12
N SER A 68 4.95 46.82 -47.55
CA SER A 68 5.12 48.06 -46.79
C SER A 68 4.36 48.06 -45.45
N SER A 69 3.31 47.24 -45.32
CA SER A 69 2.59 47.01 -44.07
C SER A 69 1.95 45.62 -44.06
N ILE A 70 2.15 44.89 -42.96
CA ILE A 70 1.51 43.59 -42.70
C ILE A 70 0.21 43.72 -41.88
N THR A 71 -0.19 44.95 -41.53
CA THR A 71 -1.31 45.23 -40.62
C THR A 71 -2.64 44.64 -41.12
N GLU A 72 -2.93 44.80 -42.41
CA GLU A 72 -4.18 44.31 -42.99
C GLU A 72 -4.22 42.77 -43.05
N ASP A 73 -3.06 42.13 -43.24
CA ASP A 73 -2.96 40.67 -43.24
C ASP A 73 -3.18 40.12 -41.82
N MET A 74 -2.59 40.75 -40.80
CA MET A 74 -2.83 40.44 -39.38
C MET A 74 -4.27 40.70 -38.93
N LYS A 75 -4.94 41.74 -39.48
CA LYS A 75 -6.36 41.99 -39.20
C LYS A 75 -7.27 40.91 -39.78
N ARG A 76 -6.92 40.36 -40.94
CA ARG A 76 -7.68 39.32 -41.64
C ARG A 76 -7.43 37.91 -41.09
N SER A 77 -6.39 37.69 -40.29
CA SER A 77 -6.09 36.41 -39.68
C SER A 77 -6.72 36.24 -38.29
N ASP A 78 -7.11 35.03 -37.93
CA ASP A 78 -7.59 34.70 -36.58
C ASP A 78 -6.42 34.36 -35.64
N ILE A 79 -5.37 33.75 -36.20
CA ILE A 79 -4.16 33.31 -35.52
C ILE A 79 -2.95 33.89 -36.24
N ILE A 80 -1.95 34.32 -35.47
CA ILE A 80 -0.69 34.87 -35.98
C ILE A 80 0.45 34.05 -35.38
N ILE A 81 1.28 33.47 -36.25
CA ILE A 81 2.57 32.87 -35.89
C ILE A 81 3.66 33.84 -36.31
N SER A 82 4.45 34.32 -35.36
CA SER A 82 5.52 35.27 -35.62
C SER A 82 6.83 34.72 -35.09
N HIS A 83 7.90 34.89 -35.87
CA HIS A 83 9.24 34.91 -35.30
C HIS A 83 9.32 36.04 -34.25
N ALA A 84 10.11 35.88 -33.19
CA ALA A 84 10.15 36.74 -32.00
C ALA A 84 10.68 38.19 -32.20
N GLY A 85 10.28 38.86 -33.28
CA GLY A 85 10.50 40.27 -33.53
C GLY A 85 9.60 41.15 -32.67
N ALA A 86 10.19 42.02 -31.84
CA ALA A 86 9.48 42.91 -30.92
C ALA A 86 8.43 43.80 -31.61
N GLY A 87 8.72 44.29 -32.83
CA GLY A 87 7.79 45.11 -33.60
C GLY A 87 6.50 44.38 -33.99
N THR A 88 6.61 43.13 -34.47
CA THR A 88 5.47 42.31 -34.87
C THR A 88 4.63 41.89 -33.66
N ILE A 89 5.27 41.54 -32.54
CA ILE A 89 4.60 41.19 -31.28
C ILE A 89 3.76 42.39 -30.80
N LEU A 90 4.36 43.57 -30.68
CA LEU A 90 3.64 44.77 -30.22
C LEU A 90 2.51 45.15 -31.18
N GLN A 91 2.70 44.97 -32.48
CA GLN A 91 1.68 45.24 -33.48
C GLN A 91 0.50 44.26 -33.38
N ALA A 92 0.75 42.97 -33.13
CA ALA A 92 -0.28 41.97 -32.88
C ALA A 92 -1.06 42.25 -31.59
N LEU A 93 -0.37 42.61 -30.51
CA LEU A 93 -0.98 42.91 -29.20
C LEU A 93 -1.85 44.18 -29.22
N ARG A 94 -1.53 45.15 -30.07
CA ARG A 94 -2.38 46.33 -30.29
C ARG A 94 -3.72 45.97 -30.97
N MET A 95 -3.81 44.81 -31.62
CA MET A 95 -5.05 44.35 -32.24
C MET A 95 -5.89 43.59 -31.22
N ARG A 96 -7.15 44.00 -31.03
CA ARG A 96 -8.08 43.28 -30.15
C ARG A 96 -8.43 41.91 -30.75
N ASN A 97 -8.51 40.89 -29.89
CA ASN A 97 -8.97 39.53 -30.20
C ASN A 97 -8.13 38.75 -31.22
N LYS A 98 -6.80 38.90 -31.22
CA LYS A 98 -5.89 38.05 -32.02
C LYS A 98 -5.16 37.06 -31.13
N LYS A 99 -5.04 35.81 -31.60
CA LYS A 99 -4.22 34.78 -30.94
C LYS A 99 -2.80 34.82 -31.50
N LEU A 100 -1.82 35.08 -30.64
CA LEU A 100 -0.41 35.21 -31.02
C LEU A 100 0.40 34.01 -30.52
N ILE A 101 1.12 33.37 -31.44
CA ILE A 101 2.12 32.33 -31.16
C ILE A 101 3.48 32.90 -31.55
N ILE A 102 4.40 32.93 -30.60
CA ILE A 102 5.76 33.44 -30.78
C ILE A 102 6.69 32.24 -30.91
N VAL A 103 7.40 32.17 -32.03
CA VAL A 103 8.41 31.13 -32.27
C VAL A 103 9.80 31.76 -32.17
N VAL A 104 10.58 31.27 -31.21
CA VAL A 104 11.93 31.78 -30.96
C VAL A 104 12.95 30.97 -31.74
N ASN A 105 13.87 31.64 -32.42
CA ASN A 105 15.03 31.00 -33.03
C ASN A 105 16.11 30.79 -31.96
N MET A 106 16.31 29.54 -31.52
CA MET A 106 17.29 29.20 -30.47
C MET A 106 18.74 29.19 -30.96
N SER A 107 18.98 29.27 -32.27
CA SER A 107 20.32 29.22 -32.88
C SER A 107 21.08 30.55 -32.83
N LEU A 108 20.44 31.64 -32.38
CA LEU A 108 21.06 32.94 -32.21
C LEU A 108 21.59 33.10 -30.77
N MET A 109 22.93 33.11 -30.64
CA MET A 109 23.66 33.36 -29.39
C MET A 109 23.35 34.80 -28.94
N ASP A 110 22.89 34.99 -27.69
CA ASP A 110 22.31 36.23 -27.09
C ASP A 110 20.81 36.49 -27.35
N ASN A 111 19.95 35.57 -26.93
CA ASN A 111 18.51 35.62 -27.24
C ASN A 111 17.70 36.57 -26.33
N HIS A 112 17.90 37.88 -26.51
CA HIS A 112 16.98 38.93 -26.00
C HIS A 112 15.51 38.68 -26.46
N GLN A 113 15.35 37.97 -27.57
CA GLN A 113 14.06 37.56 -28.12
C GLN A 113 13.33 36.53 -27.24
N TYR A 114 14.06 35.61 -26.60
CA TYR A 114 13.48 34.63 -25.67
C TYR A 114 12.93 35.32 -24.42
N GLN A 115 13.68 36.27 -23.84
CA GLN A 115 13.24 37.02 -22.66
C GLN A 115 11.93 37.78 -22.92
N LEU A 116 11.79 38.39 -24.10
CA LEU A 116 10.56 39.05 -24.50
C LEU A 116 9.40 38.06 -24.69
N ALA A 117 9.65 36.92 -25.35
CA ALA A 117 8.62 35.90 -25.56
C ALA A 117 8.14 35.28 -24.25
N GLN A 118 9.06 35.01 -23.31
CA GLN A 118 8.76 34.51 -21.98
C GLN A 118 7.93 35.51 -21.17
N ALA A 119 8.29 36.80 -21.19
CA ALA A 119 7.52 37.85 -20.54
C ALA A 119 6.08 37.95 -21.08
N MET A 120 5.87 37.74 -22.38
CA MET A 120 4.54 37.74 -22.98
C MET A 120 3.70 36.53 -22.59
N GLN A 121 4.32 35.35 -22.45
CA GLN A 121 3.62 34.15 -21.97
C GLN A 121 3.24 34.23 -20.49
N SER A 122 4.15 34.69 -19.62
CA SER A 122 3.87 34.84 -18.18
C SER A 122 2.70 35.79 -17.89
N ASN A 123 2.41 36.73 -18.80
CA ASN A 123 1.29 37.67 -18.68
C ASN A 123 0.05 37.27 -19.53
N ASN A 124 0.01 36.04 -20.05
CA ASN A 124 -1.09 35.50 -20.89
C ASN A 124 -1.39 36.31 -22.18
N TYR A 125 -0.40 37.04 -22.71
CA TYR A 125 -0.56 37.82 -23.93
C TYR A 125 -0.25 37.02 -25.21
N ALA A 126 0.58 35.97 -25.11
CA ALA A 126 0.96 35.11 -26.23
C ALA A 126 1.38 33.71 -25.74
N ILE A 127 1.43 32.74 -26.65
CA ILE A 127 2.04 31.42 -26.39
C ILE A 127 3.45 31.43 -26.97
N CYS A 128 4.48 31.16 -26.15
CA CYS A 128 5.83 30.94 -26.64
C CYS A 128 6.01 29.46 -26.98
N SER A 129 6.58 29.18 -28.16
CA SER A 129 7.00 27.84 -28.56
C SER A 129 8.42 27.92 -29.10
N ASP A 130 9.22 26.90 -28.84
CA ASP A 130 10.40 26.61 -29.66
C ASP A 130 10.02 25.62 -30.76
N ILE A 131 10.89 25.50 -31.77
CA ILE A 131 10.69 24.53 -32.86
C ILE A 131 10.83 23.08 -32.34
N SER A 132 11.58 22.89 -31.24
CA SER A 132 11.84 21.61 -30.59
C SER A 132 10.66 21.03 -29.78
N ASN A 133 9.99 21.80 -28.91
CA ASN A 133 8.93 21.26 -28.03
C ASN A 133 7.64 20.93 -28.77
N CYS A 134 7.40 21.52 -29.95
CA CYS A 134 6.17 21.26 -30.70
C CYS A 134 6.14 19.84 -31.31
N VAL A 135 7.30 19.16 -31.43
CA VAL A 135 7.41 17.82 -32.04
C VAL A 135 8.01 16.78 -31.06
N TYR A 136 8.88 17.18 -30.13
CA TYR A 136 9.56 16.23 -29.24
C TYR A 136 8.66 15.68 -28.12
N ALA A 137 7.77 16.51 -27.55
CA ALA A 137 6.87 16.11 -26.46
C ALA A 137 5.75 15.13 -26.90
N GLN A 138 5.30 15.20 -28.16
CA GLN A 138 4.22 14.34 -28.67
C GLN A 138 4.69 12.97 -29.19
N SER A 139 5.99 12.79 -29.46
CA SER A 139 6.55 11.54 -29.97
C SER A 139 7.10 10.60 -28.88
N THR A 140 7.35 11.12 -27.67
CA THR A 140 7.95 10.38 -26.54
C THR A 140 7.03 10.20 -25.33
N THR A 141 5.87 10.87 -25.29
CA THR A 141 4.92 10.80 -24.16
C THR A 141 3.74 9.89 -24.47
N THR A 142 3.51 8.89 -23.63
CA THR A 142 2.39 7.95 -23.77
C THR A 142 1.13 8.49 -23.08
N GLN A 143 0.00 8.56 -23.78
CA GLN A 143 -1.26 8.96 -23.17
C GLN A 143 -1.82 7.82 -22.29
N LEU A 144 -2.13 8.12 -21.04
CA LEU A 144 -2.89 7.23 -20.15
C LEU A 144 -4.38 7.49 -20.31
N ASN A 145 -5.19 6.43 -20.21
CA ASN A 145 -6.64 6.54 -20.20
C ASN A 145 -7.18 6.39 -18.77
N ASN A 146 -8.33 7.01 -18.51
CA ASN A 146 -9.00 6.92 -17.23
C ASN A 146 -9.37 5.47 -16.91
N ASN A 147 -9.07 5.01 -15.69
CA ASN A 147 -9.33 3.65 -15.21
C ASN A 147 -8.55 2.56 -15.97
N GLN A 148 -7.39 2.89 -16.53
CA GLN A 148 -6.51 1.92 -17.19
C GLN A 148 -5.20 1.75 -16.41
N ILE A 149 -4.78 0.49 -16.27
CA ILE A 149 -3.43 0.12 -15.81
C ILE A 149 -2.59 -0.24 -17.04
N VAL A 150 -1.37 0.28 -17.10
CA VAL A 150 -0.41 0.04 -18.19
C VAL A 150 0.88 -0.51 -17.59
N SER A 151 1.32 -1.68 -18.08
CA SER A 151 2.63 -2.25 -17.73
C SER A 151 3.72 -1.72 -18.67
N SER A 152 4.89 -1.41 -18.14
CA SER A 152 6.03 -0.91 -18.92
C SER A 152 7.36 -1.36 -18.33
N SER A 153 8.45 -1.13 -19.06
CA SER A 153 9.81 -1.37 -18.63
C SER A 153 10.67 -0.13 -18.89
N VAL A 154 11.58 0.16 -17.96
CA VAL A 154 12.52 1.28 -18.06
C VAL A 154 13.93 0.76 -17.78
N ALA A 155 14.86 1.08 -18.68
CA ALA A 155 16.27 0.76 -18.52
C ALA A 155 16.87 1.59 -17.38
N ILE A 156 17.97 1.11 -16.79
CA ILE A 156 18.73 1.85 -15.77
C ILE A 156 19.11 3.23 -16.34
N ASN A 157 18.96 4.29 -15.53
CA ASN A 157 19.15 5.69 -15.94
C ASN A 157 18.22 6.15 -17.10
N GLY A 158 17.14 5.42 -17.36
CA GLY A 158 16.13 5.73 -18.38
C GLY A 158 14.92 6.45 -17.82
N TYR A 159 14.14 7.04 -18.73
CA TYR A 159 12.89 7.74 -18.44
C TYR A 159 11.78 7.26 -19.36
N ASN A 160 10.59 7.06 -18.80
CA ASN A 160 9.35 6.88 -19.55
C ASN A 160 8.39 8.02 -19.21
N TYR A 161 7.85 8.69 -20.23
CA TYR A 161 6.98 9.84 -20.07
C TYR A 161 5.51 9.49 -20.35
N TYR A 162 4.61 10.03 -19.53
CA TYR A 162 3.16 9.84 -19.66
C TYR A 162 2.41 11.16 -19.52
N TYR A 163 1.20 11.18 -20.06
CA TYR A 163 0.27 12.31 -19.94
C TYR A 163 -1.15 11.83 -19.68
N PHE A 164 -1.87 12.55 -18.84
CA PHE A 164 -3.29 12.34 -18.59
C PHE A 164 -4.02 13.67 -18.48
N SER A 165 -5.23 13.75 -19.03
CA SER A 165 -6.09 14.92 -18.91
C SER A 165 -7.55 14.57 -18.71
N VAL A 166 -8.24 15.40 -17.95
CA VAL A 166 -9.67 15.26 -17.67
C VAL A 166 -10.46 16.09 -18.69
N SER A 167 -11.32 15.43 -19.45
CA SER A 167 -12.23 16.10 -20.39
C SER A 167 -13.33 16.83 -19.61
N ALA A 168 -13.25 18.16 -19.53
CA ALA A 168 -14.27 18.98 -18.89
C ALA A 168 -15.59 18.91 -19.68
N THR A 169 -16.61 18.26 -19.11
CA THR A 169 -18.00 18.32 -19.60
C THR A 169 -18.67 19.57 -19.01
N GLY A 170 -18.58 20.67 -19.76
CA GLY A 170 -19.45 21.86 -19.78
C GLY A 170 -20.07 22.45 -18.48
N GLN A 171 -19.66 23.67 -18.13
CA GLN A 171 -20.51 24.88 -18.07
C GLN A 171 -19.61 26.11 -17.83
N LEU A 172 -19.76 27.16 -18.64
CA LEU A 172 -18.85 28.32 -18.69
C LEU A 172 -18.79 29.17 -17.40
N PHE A 173 -19.65 28.90 -16.39
CA PHE A 173 -19.87 29.80 -15.26
C PHE A 173 -20.08 29.13 -13.89
N SER A 174 -19.87 27.82 -13.75
CA SER A 174 -19.79 27.19 -12.42
C SER A 174 -18.33 27.15 -11.94
N LYS A 175 -18.13 27.23 -10.62
CA LYS A 175 -16.84 26.94 -10.00
C LYS A 175 -16.40 25.55 -10.47
N ARG A 176 -15.32 25.47 -11.25
CA ARG A 176 -14.80 24.20 -11.77
C ARG A 176 -14.23 23.40 -10.60
N ASP A 177 -15.04 22.57 -9.98
CA ASP A 177 -14.53 21.48 -9.16
C ASP A 177 -14.23 20.33 -10.13
N LEU A 178 -12.96 20.19 -10.51
CA LEU A 178 -12.49 19.06 -11.30
C LEU A 178 -12.38 17.82 -10.39
N PRO A 179 -12.64 16.61 -10.91
CA PRO A 179 -12.44 15.41 -10.12
C PRO A 179 -10.97 15.25 -9.72
N THR A 180 -10.73 14.74 -8.52
CA THR A 180 -9.39 14.38 -8.05
C THR A 180 -8.79 13.32 -8.98
N ILE A 181 -7.58 13.55 -9.47
CA ILE A 181 -6.82 12.58 -10.24
C ILE A 181 -6.01 11.73 -9.26
N HIS A 182 -6.27 10.43 -9.26
CA HIS A 182 -5.53 9.41 -8.53
C HIS A 182 -4.52 8.76 -9.47
N LEU A 183 -3.24 8.88 -9.14
CA LEU A 183 -2.15 8.20 -9.83
C LEU A 183 -1.51 7.19 -8.87
N SER A 184 -1.21 6.00 -9.39
CA SER A 184 -0.49 4.98 -8.63
C SER A 184 0.43 4.19 -9.56
N THR A 185 1.64 3.93 -9.09
CA THR A 185 2.65 3.16 -9.80
C THR A 185 3.16 2.07 -8.88
N THR A 186 3.24 0.83 -9.38
CA THR A 186 3.78 -0.30 -8.62
C THR A 186 4.88 -1.01 -9.39
N ILE A 187 5.97 -1.37 -8.71
CA ILE A 187 7.18 -1.94 -9.30
C ILE A 187 7.09 -3.46 -9.28
N CYS A 188 7.12 -4.11 -10.45
CA CYS A 188 6.93 -5.56 -10.56
C CYS A 188 8.23 -6.33 -10.46
N ASN A 189 9.30 -5.80 -11.06
CA ASN A 189 10.62 -6.39 -10.99
C ASN A 189 11.71 -5.32 -10.96
N GLN A 190 12.79 -5.63 -10.25
CA GLN A 190 14.01 -4.81 -10.18
C GLN A 190 15.13 -5.47 -11.00
N PRO A 191 16.12 -4.69 -11.47
CA PRO A 191 17.31 -5.25 -12.08
C PRO A 191 18.10 -6.10 -11.08
N THR A 192 18.79 -7.11 -11.59
CA THR A 192 19.61 -8.01 -10.77
C THR A 192 20.88 -7.29 -10.33
N PRO A 193 21.15 -7.21 -9.01
CA PRO A 193 22.34 -6.57 -8.50
C PRO A 193 23.62 -7.38 -8.79
N PRO A 194 24.80 -6.73 -8.84
CA PRO A 194 26.10 -7.39 -8.79
C PRO A 194 26.25 -8.31 -7.56
N ALA A 195 27.07 -9.35 -7.65
CA ALA A 195 27.22 -10.34 -6.58
C ALA A 195 27.79 -9.77 -5.27
N ASP A 196 28.48 -8.63 -5.34
CA ASP A 196 29.08 -7.88 -4.24
C ASP A 196 28.16 -6.81 -3.64
N PHE A 197 26.96 -6.64 -4.16
CA PHE A 197 25.99 -5.67 -3.66
C PHE A 197 25.18 -6.27 -2.50
N HIS A 198 25.32 -5.67 -1.32
CA HIS A 198 24.67 -6.12 -0.08
C HIS A 198 23.66 -5.11 0.49
N ASP A 199 23.43 -4.00 -0.21
CA ASP A 199 22.49 -2.95 0.19
C ASP A 199 21.09 -3.16 -0.43
N THR A 200 20.15 -2.28 -0.09
CA THR A 200 18.80 -2.27 -0.67
C THR A 200 18.81 -1.65 -2.07
N VAL A 201 18.06 -2.23 -3.00
CA VAL A 201 17.97 -1.72 -4.38
C VAL A 201 17.20 -0.39 -4.40
N PRO A 202 17.77 0.71 -4.91
CA PRO A 202 17.07 1.99 -4.98
C PRO A 202 15.76 1.91 -5.79
N PRO A 203 14.66 2.54 -5.33
CA PRO A 203 13.37 2.48 -6.00
C PRO A 203 13.32 3.34 -7.27
N LEU A 204 12.28 3.14 -8.09
CA LEU A 204 11.95 4.07 -9.18
C LEU A 204 11.53 5.43 -8.60
N ASN A 205 11.86 6.50 -9.32
CA ASN A 205 11.42 7.85 -9.00
C ASN A 205 10.26 8.25 -9.91
N LEU A 206 9.26 8.91 -9.33
CA LEU A 206 8.12 9.46 -10.05
C LEU A 206 8.17 10.99 -9.97
N TYR A 207 8.17 11.66 -11.13
CA TYR A 207 8.09 13.12 -11.22
C TYR A 207 6.77 13.52 -11.88
N ILE A 208 6.12 14.55 -11.34
CA ILE A 208 4.80 15.01 -11.82
C ILE A 208 4.85 16.52 -12.05
N SER A 209 4.30 16.95 -13.18
CA SER A 209 4.06 18.36 -13.50
C SER A 209 2.59 18.56 -13.84
N THR A 210 1.97 19.57 -13.23
CA THR A 210 0.60 20.02 -13.53
C THR A 210 0.58 21.21 -14.50
N SER A 211 1.76 21.67 -14.95
CA SER A 211 1.90 22.79 -15.87
C SER A 211 2.11 22.32 -17.31
N SER A 212 1.34 22.89 -18.23
CA SER A 212 1.54 22.72 -19.68
C SER A 212 2.89 23.24 -20.17
N SER A 213 3.60 24.05 -19.38
CA SER A 213 4.96 24.52 -19.71
C SER A 213 6.04 23.49 -19.41
N ASN A 214 5.75 22.47 -18.61
CA ASN A 214 6.70 21.41 -18.26
C ASN A 214 6.08 20.05 -18.59
N THR A 215 6.21 19.66 -19.86
CA THR A 215 5.66 18.40 -20.39
C THR A 215 6.59 17.20 -20.19
N LEU A 216 7.82 17.43 -19.72
CA LEU A 216 8.84 16.41 -19.49
C LEU A 216 9.41 16.59 -18.07
N PRO A 217 8.63 16.23 -17.02
CA PRO A 217 9.08 16.38 -15.66
C PRO A 217 10.29 15.48 -15.38
N GLY A 218 11.19 15.93 -14.50
CA GLY A 218 12.42 15.24 -14.17
C GLY A 218 13.13 15.92 -12.98
N PRO A 219 14.30 15.41 -12.58
CA PRO A 219 15.00 15.85 -11.36
C PRO A 219 15.34 17.34 -11.34
N ASP A 220 15.58 17.95 -12.51
CA ASP A 220 16.01 19.35 -12.62
C ASP A 220 14.83 20.34 -12.61
N ASN A 221 13.60 19.88 -12.87
CA ASN A 221 12.46 20.76 -13.13
C ASN A 221 11.19 20.41 -12.34
N SER A 222 11.20 19.31 -11.57
CA SER A 222 10.07 18.81 -10.79
C SER A 222 10.56 18.10 -9.53
N ALA A 223 9.80 18.22 -8.44
CA ALA A 223 10.07 17.44 -7.23
C ALA A 223 9.63 15.98 -7.42
N THR A 224 10.36 15.07 -6.77
CA THR A 224 9.99 13.65 -6.71
C THR A 224 8.75 13.48 -5.83
N VAL A 225 7.88 12.53 -6.18
CA VAL A 225 6.74 12.15 -5.35
C VAL A 225 7.23 11.44 -4.09
N GLU A 226 6.88 11.96 -2.92
CA GLU A 226 7.35 11.46 -1.62
C GLU A 226 6.58 10.24 -1.08
N ASP A 227 5.31 10.02 -1.51
CA ASP A 227 4.49 8.86 -1.09
C ASP A 227 4.91 7.59 -1.85
N SER A 228 6.10 7.10 -1.49
CA SER A 228 6.72 5.87 -1.95
C SER A 228 6.88 4.92 -0.77
N THR A 229 6.27 3.74 -0.86
CA THR A 229 6.34 2.69 0.17
C THR A 229 6.64 1.36 -0.52
N TYR A 230 7.85 0.85 -0.32
CA TYR A 230 8.27 -0.53 -0.68
C TYR A 230 7.65 -1.09 -1.97
N GLY A 231 7.81 -0.36 -3.09
CA GLY A 231 7.40 -0.81 -4.41
C GLY A 231 6.04 -0.26 -4.87
N LEU A 232 5.40 0.60 -4.09
CA LEU A 232 4.18 1.34 -4.44
C LEU A 232 4.41 2.85 -4.28
N ILE A 233 4.12 3.61 -5.33
CA ILE A 233 4.15 5.07 -5.34
C ILE A 233 2.73 5.56 -5.61
N LYS A 234 2.24 6.51 -4.81
CA LYS A 234 0.90 7.09 -4.98
C LYS A 234 0.98 8.60 -5.09
N TRP A 235 0.05 9.18 -5.83
CA TRP A 235 -0.12 10.63 -5.91
C TRP A 235 -1.59 10.97 -6.12
N LYS A 236 -2.02 12.11 -5.57
CA LYS A 236 -3.37 12.64 -5.76
C LYS A 236 -3.29 14.12 -6.11
N SER A 237 -4.07 14.55 -7.09
CA SER A 237 -4.17 15.97 -7.44
C SER A 237 -5.05 16.74 -6.46
N ASP A 238 -5.04 18.06 -6.59
CA ASP A 238 -6.12 18.89 -6.08
C ASP A 238 -7.37 18.83 -7.00
N ASN A 239 -8.46 19.47 -6.59
CA ASN A 239 -9.70 19.57 -7.39
C ASN A 239 -9.65 20.67 -8.46
N GLN A 240 -8.45 21.14 -8.82
CA GLN A 240 -8.23 22.20 -9.82
C GLN A 240 -7.33 21.74 -10.98
N THR A 241 -6.66 20.60 -10.83
CA THR A 241 -5.77 20.03 -11.83
C THR A 241 -6.57 19.39 -12.97
N SER A 242 -6.41 19.90 -14.20
CA SER A 242 -7.06 19.34 -15.39
C SER A 242 -6.18 18.37 -16.17
N GLU A 243 -4.86 18.47 -16.02
CA GLU A 243 -3.90 17.66 -16.74
C GLU A 243 -2.65 17.41 -15.90
N ILE A 244 -2.00 16.28 -16.14
CA ILE A 244 -0.74 15.90 -15.52
C ILE A 244 0.21 15.33 -16.55
N TRP A 245 1.47 15.73 -16.43
CA TRP A 245 2.61 15.15 -17.12
C TRP A 245 3.42 14.36 -16.09
N ILE A 246 3.86 13.17 -16.47
CA ILE A 246 4.43 12.19 -15.54
C ILE A 246 5.73 11.67 -16.16
N ALA A 247 6.78 11.52 -15.35
CA ALA A 247 7.97 10.78 -15.73
C ALA A 247 8.27 9.70 -14.69
N VAL A 248 8.42 8.47 -15.16
CA VAL A 248 8.94 7.35 -14.38
C VAL A 248 10.42 7.20 -14.71
N ALA A 249 11.28 7.44 -13.72
CA ALA A 249 12.72 7.50 -13.88
C ALA A 249 13.39 6.36 -13.11
N ALA A 250 14.24 5.59 -13.79
CA ALA A 250 15.09 4.62 -13.14
C ALA A 250 16.31 5.31 -12.53
N PRO A 251 16.70 4.97 -11.28
CA PRO A 251 17.89 5.54 -10.65
C PRO A 251 19.16 5.18 -11.44
N ALA A 252 20.18 6.03 -11.33
CA ALA A 252 21.51 5.70 -11.80
C ALA A 252 22.13 4.68 -10.84
N LEU A 253 22.48 3.50 -11.36
CA LEU A 253 23.08 2.41 -10.59
C LEU A 253 24.53 2.23 -11.03
N THR A 254 25.46 2.15 -10.08
CA THR A 254 26.89 1.91 -10.34
C THR A 254 27.20 0.42 -10.27
N GLY A 255 27.99 -0.09 -11.21
CA GLY A 255 28.39 -1.50 -11.28
C GLY A 255 27.74 -2.28 -12.42
N SER A 256 27.96 -3.59 -12.45
CA SER A 256 27.53 -4.49 -13.53
C SER A 256 26.10 -5.02 -13.31
N TRP A 257 25.12 -4.13 -13.21
CA TRP A 257 23.71 -4.48 -13.08
C TRP A 257 23.15 -5.09 -14.37
N THR A 258 22.22 -6.04 -14.25
CA THR A 258 21.60 -6.68 -15.42
C THR A 258 20.08 -6.61 -15.36
N GLY A 259 19.45 -6.42 -16.53
CA GLY A 259 18.00 -6.29 -16.64
C GLY A 259 17.48 -4.87 -16.44
N ASN A 260 16.16 -4.74 -16.45
CA ASN A 260 15.44 -3.47 -16.37
C ASN A 260 14.47 -3.48 -15.21
N PHE A 261 14.03 -2.30 -14.79
CA PHE A 261 12.84 -2.20 -13.97
C PHE A 261 11.61 -2.48 -14.83
N THR A 262 10.64 -3.18 -14.25
CA THR A 262 9.28 -3.30 -14.81
C THR A 262 8.29 -2.79 -13.78
N TYR A 263 7.26 -2.10 -14.25
CA TYR A 263 6.26 -1.48 -13.38
C TYR A 263 4.91 -1.40 -14.06
N GLU A 264 3.86 -1.25 -13.26
CA GLU A 264 2.51 -0.92 -13.68
C GLU A 264 2.18 0.50 -13.22
N ILE A 265 1.59 1.30 -14.10
CA ILE A 265 1.12 2.66 -13.81
C ILE A 265 -0.36 2.75 -14.15
N GLY A 266 -1.14 3.33 -13.25
CA GLY A 266 -2.58 3.49 -13.44
C GLY A 266 -3.06 4.84 -12.95
N VAL A 267 -3.95 5.44 -13.75
CA VAL A 267 -4.58 6.73 -13.46
C VAL A 267 -6.11 6.60 -13.46
N SER A 268 -6.76 7.27 -12.53
CA SER A 268 -8.21 7.30 -12.43
C SER A 268 -8.71 8.58 -11.77
N THR A 269 -9.95 8.95 -12.07
CA THR A 269 -10.66 10.10 -11.47
C THR A 269 -11.62 9.68 -10.35
N SER A 270 -11.72 8.38 -10.04
CA SER A 270 -12.66 7.84 -9.04
C SER A 270 -11.96 7.16 -7.86
N GLN A 271 -10.86 6.44 -8.09
CA GLN A 271 -10.15 5.71 -7.04
C GLN A 271 -8.68 5.45 -7.40
N THR A 272 -7.87 5.02 -6.44
CA THR A 272 -6.50 4.54 -6.76
C THR A 272 -6.56 3.26 -7.59
N MET A 273 -5.64 3.11 -8.56
CA MET A 273 -5.60 1.93 -9.45
C MET A 273 -4.84 0.75 -8.86
N HIS A 274 -4.04 0.98 -7.82
CA HIS A 274 -3.40 -0.05 -7.01
C HIS A 274 -3.85 0.11 -5.54
N PRO A 275 -5.04 -0.42 -5.17
CA PRO A 275 -5.56 -0.30 -3.81
C PRO A 275 -4.75 -1.15 -2.84
N LEU A 276 -4.31 -0.53 -1.76
CA LEU A 276 -3.64 -1.18 -0.65
C LEU A 276 -4.48 -0.99 0.61
N PHE A 277 -4.82 -2.09 1.26
CA PHE A 277 -5.50 -2.11 2.55
C PHE A 277 -4.51 -2.38 3.66
N VAL A 278 -4.46 -1.50 4.65
CA VAL A 278 -3.56 -1.68 5.80
C VAL A 278 -4.19 -2.70 6.75
N ASN A 279 -3.40 -3.69 7.18
CA ASN A 279 -3.83 -4.61 8.22
C ASN A 279 -3.88 -3.86 9.56
N ASP A 280 -5.05 -3.29 9.87
CA ASP A 280 -5.33 -2.66 11.17
C ASP A 280 -6.62 -3.25 11.73
N GLU A 281 -6.49 -4.06 12.79
CA GLU A 281 -7.60 -4.71 13.48
C GLU A 281 -8.42 -3.72 14.33
N LYS A 282 -7.97 -2.47 14.49
CA LYS A 282 -8.56 -1.53 15.47
C LYS A 282 -10.00 -1.13 15.19
N ASP A 283 -10.55 -1.43 14.02
CA ASP A 283 -11.93 -1.10 13.74
C ASP A 283 -12.62 -2.12 12.83
N ASP A 284 -13.16 -3.17 13.45
CA ASP A 284 -14.14 -4.08 12.81
C ASP A 284 -15.37 -3.34 12.23
N ASN A 285 -15.59 -2.07 12.60
CA ASN A 285 -16.64 -1.23 12.01
C ASN A 285 -16.18 -0.45 10.78
N THR A 286 -14.88 -0.41 10.48
CA THR A 286 -14.42 0.09 9.19
C THR A 286 -14.59 -1.02 8.16
N ASN A 287 -15.31 -0.74 7.08
CA ASN A 287 -15.48 -1.68 5.96
C ASN A 287 -14.17 -1.88 5.14
N ILE A 288 -13.01 -1.84 5.81
CA ILE A 288 -11.68 -1.92 5.22
C ILE A 288 -11.21 -3.37 5.36
N PRO A 289 -10.91 -4.06 4.25
CA PRO A 289 -10.39 -5.40 4.29
C PRO A 289 -9.04 -5.48 5.01
N TYR A 290 -8.89 -6.46 5.90
CA TYR A 290 -7.62 -6.79 6.53
C TYR A 290 -7.50 -8.30 6.73
N MET A 291 -6.30 -8.76 7.05
CA MET A 291 -6.03 -10.15 7.40
C MET A 291 -5.06 -10.22 8.58
N THR A 292 -5.15 -11.30 9.36
CA THR A 292 -4.20 -11.65 10.42
C THR A 292 -3.70 -13.08 10.23
N LEU A 293 -2.48 -13.35 10.68
CA LEU A 293 -1.94 -14.71 10.81
C LEU A 293 -2.36 -15.28 12.17
N ASP A 294 -3.07 -16.41 12.16
CA ASP A 294 -3.41 -17.13 13.39
C ASP A 294 -2.17 -17.88 13.89
N ASP A 295 -1.64 -18.81 13.08
CA ASP A 295 -0.43 -19.58 13.37
C ASP A 295 0.09 -20.34 12.14
N THR A 296 1.32 -20.85 12.23
CA THR A 296 1.92 -21.77 11.24
C THR A 296 2.20 -23.14 11.86
N ASP A 297 2.30 -24.21 11.08
CA ASP A 297 3.03 -25.41 11.50
C ASP A 297 4.19 -25.67 10.53
N ARG A 298 4.69 -26.91 10.46
CA ARG A 298 5.80 -27.29 9.59
C ARG A 298 5.51 -27.11 8.10
N ASN A 299 4.26 -27.21 7.67
CA ASN A 299 3.89 -27.16 6.25
C ASN A 299 2.55 -26.47 5.95
N ASN A 300 1.93 -25.86 6.96
CA ASN A 300 0.68 -25.13 6.86
C ASN A 300 0.76 -23.76 7.52
N ALA A 301 -0.16 -22.88 7.12
CA ALA A 301 -0.40 -21.60 7.77
C ALA A 301 -1.89 -21.28 7.75
N LEU A 302 -2.40 -20.74 8.85
CA LEU A 302 -3.80 -20.36 8.98
C LEU A 302 -3.93 -18.85 9.13
N PHE A 303 -4.83 -18.26 8.34
CA PHE A 303 -5.12 -16.83 8.36
C PHE A 303 -6.60 -16.58 8.61
N LEU A 304 -6.91 -15.43 9.20
CA LEU A 304 -8.27 -14.94 9.45
C LEU A 304 -8.47 -13.59 8.75
N SER A 305 -9.61 -13.41 8.08
CA SER A 305 -9.96 -12.15 7.42
C SER A 305 -10.67 -11.17 8.36
N SER A 306 -10.78 -9.92 7.92
CA SER A 306 -11.80 -8.97 8.38
C SER A 306 -13.21 -9.54 8.23
N PRO A 307 -14.22 -9.02 8.96
CA PRO A 307 -15.61 -9.42 8.80
C PRO A 307 -16.10 -9.37 7.34
N VAL A 308 -16.74 -10.44 6.88
CA VAL A 308 -17.34 -10.52 5.55
C VAL A 308 -18.64 -9.74 5.54
N GLN A 309 -18.69 -8.64 4.79
CA GLN A 309 -19.93 -7.90 4.57
C GLN A 309 -20.58 -8.32 3.25
N ASN A 310 -21.83 -8.83 3.35
CA ASN A 310 -22.62 -9.45 2.28
C ASN A 310 -22.06 -10.78 1.76
N ASN A 311 -22.96 -11.67 1.32
CA ASN A 311 -22.74 -13.11 1.05
C ASN A 311 -21.75 -13.47 -0.08
N SER A 312 -20.86 -12.56 -0.51
CA SER A 312 -19.80 -12.85 -1.49
C SER A 312 -18.72 -11.76 -1.50
N GLN A 313 -17.78 -11.80 -0.56
CA GLN A 313 -16.46 -11.22 -0.81
C GLN A 313 -15.56 -12.35 -1.31
N ASN A 314 -15.26 -12.33 -2.61
CA ASN A 314 -14.36 -13.27 -3.26
C ASN A 314 -12.91 -12.90 -2.94
N SER A 315 -12.56 -12.96 -1.66
CA SER A 315 -11.18 -12.77 -1.24
C SER A 315 -10.37 -14.01 -1.58
N THR A 316 -9.16 -13.82 -2.08
CA THR A 316 -8.23 -14.91 -2.36
C THR A 316 -6.92 -14.65 -1.64
N LEU A 317 -6.26 -15.71 -1.20
CA LEU A 317 -4.96 -15.61 -0.58
C LEU A 317 -3.86 -15.87 -1.61
N LEU A 318 -2.82 -15.03 -1.60
CA LEU A 318 -1.63 -15.17 -2.41
C LEU A 318 -0.42 -15.35 -1.50
N VAL A 319 0.35 -16.42 -1.70
CA VAL A 319 1.59 -16.69 -0.96
C VAL A 319 2.79 -16.61 -1.89
N THR A 320 3.85 -15.93 -1.45
CA THR A 320 5.07 -15.68 -2.21
C THR A 320 6.29 -16.16 -1.44
N SER A 321 7.35 -16.55 -2.14
CA SER A 321 8.65 -16.88 -1.56
C SER A 321 9.72 -15.89 -2.01
N ALA A 322 10.71 -15.64 -1.14
CA ALA A 322 11.85 -14.75 -1.42
C ALA A 322 11.44 -13.36 -1.96
N MET A 323 10.42 -12.75 -1.36
CA MET A 323 9.99 -11.40 -1.71
C MET A 323 11.03 -10.36 -1.25
N PRO A 324 11.61 -9.54 -2.14
CA PRO A 324 12.46 -8.43 -1.72
C PRO A 324 11.68 -7.43 -0.88
N VAL A 325 12.29 -6.92 0.19
CA VAL A 325 11.64 -5.96 1.10
C VAL A 325 11.18 -4.71 0.36
N GLU A 326 11.92 -4.28 -0.66
CA GLU A 326 11.66 -3.12 -1.51
C GLU A 326 10.45 -3.28 -2.43
N LEU A 327 9.92 -4.50 -2.58
CA LEU A 327 8.76 -4.80 -3.42
C LEU A 327 7.58 -5.36 -2.62
N SER A 328 7.68 -5.38 -1.30
CA SER A 328 6.71 -6.01 -0.39
C SER A 328 5.30 -5.40 -0.44
N TYR A 329 5.14 -4.21 -1.04
CA TYR A 329 3.85 -3.54 -1.22
C TYR A 329 3.41 -3.50 -2.69
N SER A 330 4.01 -4.33 -3.55
CA SER A 330 3.67 -4.45 -4.97
C SER A 330 2.87 -5.70 -5.30
N LEU A 331 1.64 -5.51 -5.76
CA LEU A 331 0.77 -6.60 -6.19
C LEU A 331 1.31 -7.31 -7.44
N CYS A 332 1.87 -6.57 -8.40
CA CYS A 332 2.42 -7.19 -9.60
C CYS A 332 3.71 -7.96 -9.30
N ALA A 333 4.56 -7.48 -8.37
CA ALA A 333 5.70 -8.26 -7.89
C ALA A 333 5.26 -9.53 -7.16
N ALA A 334 4.23 -9.42 -6.32
CA ALA A 334 3.64 -10.57 -5.63
C ALA A 334 3.11 -11.62 -6.60
N LYS A 335 2.36 -11.21 -7.63
CA LYS A 335 1.87 -12.12 -8.68
C LYS A 335 3.00 -12.85 -9.41
N GLN A 336 4.12 -12.16 -9.71
CA GLN A 336 5.27 -12.76 -10.38
C GLN A 336 6.06 -13.74 -9.50
N ARG A 337 6.01 -13.56 -8.17
CA ARG A 337 6.72 -14.39 -7.18
C ARG A 337 5.79 -15.36 -6.44
N THR A 338 4.61 -15.59 -6.97
CA THR A 338 3.64 -16.53 -6.41
C THR A 338 4.27 -17.91 -6.34
N LEU A 339 4.13 -18.56 -5.18
CA LEU A 339 4.60 -19.92 -4.98
C LEU A 339 3.87 -20.87 -5.96
N SER A 340 4.59 -21.74 -6.65
CA SER A 340 4.02 -22.58 -7.72
C SER A 340 3.12 -23.72 -7.22
N HIS A 341 3.34 -24.21 -5.99
CA HIS A 341 2.72 -25.43 -5.47
C HIS A 341 2.25 -25.29 -4.01
N TYR A 342 1.18 -24.54 -3.78
CA TYR A 342 0.47 -24.50 -2.50
C TYR A 342 -1.03 -24.69 -2.72
N ASN A 343 -1.74 -25.09 -1.67
CA ASN A 343 -3.20 -25.16 -1.65
C ASN A 343 -3.74 -24.13 -0.66
N VAL A 344 -4.88 -23.52 -0.97
CA VAL A 344 -5.63 -22.68 -0.04
C VAL A 344 -7.04 -23.24 0.08
N ASN A 345 -7.37 -23.75 1.26
CA ASN A 345 -8.73 -24.11 1.62
C ASN A 345 -9.38 -22.93 2.37
N THR A 346 -10.50 -22.41 1.86
CA THR A 346 -11.20 -21.27 2.44
C THR A 346 -12.51 -21.72 3.05
N THR A 347 -12.69 -21.49 4.35
CA THR A 347 -13.95 -21.74 5.06
C THR A 347 -14.39 -20.48 5.81
N THR A 348 -15.58 -20.51 6.42
CA THR A 348 -16.13 -19.37 7.17
C THR A 348 -16.21 -19.69 8.66
N THR A 349 -16.04 -18.67 9.50
CA THR A 349 -16.04 -18.83 10.95
C THR A 349 -16.60 -17.59 11.66
N HIS A 350 -16.95 -17.74 12.94
CA HIS A 350 -17.36 -16.66 13.85
C HIS A 350 -16.25 -16.27 14.85
N ARG A 351 -15.00 -16.71 14.61
CA ARG A 351 -13.85 -16.40 15.46
C ARG A 351 -13.54 -14.90 15.50
N GLY A 352 -13.00 -14.45 16.63
CA GLY A 352 -12.59 -13.08 16.87
C GLY A 352 -13.42 -12.39 17.95
N SER A 353 -13.16 -11.09 18.14
CA SER A 353 -13.79 -10.32 19.24
C SER A 353 -15.25 -9.93 18.99
N THR A 354 -15.74 -10.16 17.77
CA THR A 354 -17.11 -9.89 17.32
C THR A 354 -17.72 -11.17 16.78
N ASP A 355 -19.03 -11.37 16.94
CA ASP A 355 -19.78 -12.51 16.38
C ASP A 355 -20.06 -12.38 14.85
N ASN A 356 -19.19 -11.67 14.14
CA ASN A 356 -19.30 -11.47 12.71
C ASN A 356 -18.71 -12.66 11.95
N ILE A 357 -19.31 -13.00 10.80
CA ILE A 357 -18.78 -14.02 9.90
C ILE A 357 -17.48 -13.52 9.27
N ARG A 358 -16.44 -14.34 9.32
CA ARG A 358 -15.11 -14.12 8.70
C ARG A 358 -14.75 -15.28 7.78
N GLN A 359 -13.80 -15.07 6.89
CA GLN A 359 -13.14 -16.13 6.14
C GLN A 359 -11.87 -16.56 6.86
N GLN A 360 -11.59 -17.86 6.81
CA GLN A 360 -10.32 -18.43 7.25
C GLN A 360 -9.66 -19.15 6.09
N PHE A 361 -8.35 -18.96 5.94
CA PHE A 361 -7.57 -19.49 4.83
C PHE A 361 -6.54 -20.48 5.39
N MET A 362 -6.79 -21.77 5.21
CA MET A 362 -5.81 -22.81 5.51
C MET A 362 -4.91 -23.02 4.29
N VAL A 363 -3.66 -22.60 4.42
CA VAL A 363 -2.61 -22.81 3.42
C VAL A 363 -1.88 -24.10 3.71
N SER A 364 -1.70 -24.95 2.70
CA SER A 364 -0.97 -26.22 2.81
C SER A 364 0.07 -26.39 1.71
N ASN A 365 0.96 -27.37 1.90
CA ASN A 365 2.12 -27.66 1.05
C ASN A 365 3.22 -26.59 1.10
N LEU A 366 3.39 -25.93 2.25
CA LEU A 366 4.56 -25.11 2.52
C LEU A 366 5.76 -26.00 2.88
N THR A 367 6.97 -25.48 2.66
CA THR A 367 8.21 -26.12 3.05
C THR A 367 8.51 -25.80 4.51
N GLN A 368 9.04 -26.76 5.28
CA GLN A 368 9.51 -26.53 6.65
C GLN A 368 10.61 -25.46 6.72
N ASP A 369 10.75 -24.81 7.88
CA ASP A 369 11.84 -23.86 8.16
C ASP A 369 12.05 -22.84 7.02
N THR A 370 10.93 -22.32 6.49
CA THR A 370 10.94 -21.43 5.33
C THR A 370 10.07 -20.21 5.59
N TYR A 371 10.61 -19.05 5.22
CA TYR A 371 9.92 -17.77 5.31
C TYR A 371 9.16 -17.45 4.02
N TYR A 372 7.92 -17.00 4.19
CA TYR A 372 7.02 -16.60 3.12
C TYR A 372 6.40 -15.23 3.42
N THR A 373 5.82 -14.62 2.39
CA THR A 373 4.98 -13.44 2.54
C THR A 373 3.61 -13.72 1.93
N ALA A 374 2.56 -13.47 2.70
CA ALA A 374 1.17 -13.68 2.32
C ALA A 374 0.43 -12.35 2.13
N TYR A 375 -0.53 -12.36 1.19
CA TYR A 375 -1.39 -11.23 0.85
C TYR A 375 -2.82 -11.73 0.67
N MET A 376 -3.78 -11.05 1.28
CA MET A 376 -5.19 -11.19 0.92
C MET A 376 -5.52 -10.23 -0.23
N LEU A 377 -6.08 -10.77 -1.31
CA LEU A 377 -6.52 -10.05 -2.49
C LEU A 377 -8.04 -9.93 -2.49
N GLN A 378 -8.55 -8.78 -2.90
CA GLN A 378 -9.99 -8.55 -2.95
C GLN A 378 -10.39 -7.69 -4.16
N PRO A 379 -11.48 -8.00 -4.86
CA PRO A 379 -11.98 -7.15 -5.94
C PRO A 379 -12.52 -5.80 -5.39
N VAL A 380 -12.11 -4.69 -6.03
CA VAL A 380 -12.56 -3.32 -5.76
C VAL A 380 -13.06 -2.71 -7.06
N GLY A 381 -14.37 -2.82 -7.33
CA GLY A 381 -14.90 -2.48 -8.65
C GLY A 381 -14.34 -3.42 -9.72
N SER A 382 -13.62 -2.87 -10.70
CA SER A 382 -13.01 -3.64 -11.81
C SER A 382 -11.53 -4.00 -11.59
N ILE A 383 -10.95 -3.62 -10.45
CA ILE A 383 -9.53 -3.85 -10.13
C ILE A 383 -9.40 -4.75 -8.90
N THR A 384 -8.19 -5.22 -8.62
CA THR A 384 -7.87 -6.04 -7.44
C THR A 384 -7.08 -5.21 -6.46
N GLY A 385 -7.59 -5.08 -5.24
CA GLY A 385 -6.87 -4.56 -4.08
C GLY A 385 -6.13 -5.68 -3.34
N MET A 386 -5.18 -5.26 -2.51
CA MET A 386 -4.29 -6.14 -1.77
C MET A 386 -4.14 -5.62 -0.34
N THR A 387 -4.05 -6.51 0.64
CA THR A 387 -3.65 -6.16 2.01
C THR A 387 -2.15 -5.92 2.12
N THR A 388 -1.72 -5.21 3.16
CA THR A 388 -0.29 -5.13 3.51
C THR A 388 0.29 -6.54 3.75
N PRO A 389 1.59 -6.75 3.44
CA PRO A 389 2.21 -8.06 3.55
C PRO A 389 2.17 -8.59 4.99
N ILE A 390 1.91 -9.89 5.14
CA ILE A 390 2.16 -10.62 6.39
C ILE A 390 3.31 -11.59 6.14
N ASN A 391 4.40 -11.43 6.90
CA ASN A 391 5.51 -12.36 6.89
C ASN A 391 5.20 -13.54 7.82
N LEU A 392 5.49 -14.75 7.36
CA LEU A 392 5.32 -15.96 8.15
C LEU A 392 6.54 -16.88 8.00
N GLY A 393 6.84 -17.64 9.05
CA GLY A 393 7.82 -18.72 9.03
C GLY A 393 7.14 -20.04 9.37
N THR A 394 7.39 -21.08 8.60
CA THR A 394 6.97 -22.45 8.95
C THR A 394 7.85 -23.01 10.05
N LYS A 395 7.25 -23.81 10.92
CA LYS A 395 7.94 -24.40 12.08
C LYS A 395 9.00 -25.42 11.65
N ILE A 396 10.04 -25.57 12.47
CA ILE A 396 11.12 -26.55 12.32
C ILE A 396 10.69 -27.90 12.89
N ASP A 397 10.10 -27.88 14.09
CA ASP A 397 9.83 -29.09 14.86
C ASP A 397 8.57 -29.83 14.36
N ALA A 398 8.61 -31.16 14.47
CA ALA A 398 7.55 -32.05 14.00
C ALA A 398 6.52 -32.40 15.09
N ASN A 399 6.39 -31.55 16.11
CA ASN A 399 5.57 -31.76 17.29
C ASN A 399 4.36 -30.78 17.35
N CYS A 400 4.30 -29.76 16.50
CA CYS A 400 3.22 -28.76 16.50
C CYS A 400 2.32 -28.93 15.25
N ARG A 401 0.99 -29.06 15.42
CA ARG A 401 0.02 -29.14 14.30
C ARG A 401 -1.14 -28.18 14.49
N ILE A 402 -1.51 -27.45 13.43
CA ILE A 402 -2.65 -26.52 13.49
C ILE A 402 -3.97 -27.28 13.64
N ILE A 403 -4.72 -26.96 14.69
CA ILE A 403 -6.13 -27.33 14.84
C ILE A 403 -7.00 -26.07 14.81
N TYR A 404 -8.23 -26.20 14.31
CA TYR A 404 -9.21 -25.12 14.19
C TYR A 404 -10.62 -25.70 13.97
N ASP A 405 -11.66 -24.86 13.99
CA ASP A 405 -13.09 -25.25 13.88
C ASP A 405 -13.56 -26.22 14.97
N LEU A 406 -13.09 -26.02 16.21
CA LEU A 406 -13.50 -26.79 17.38
C LEU A 406 -14.94 -26.41 17.79
N PRO A 407 -15.90 -27.36 17.91
CA PRO A 407 -17.27 -27.06 18.29
C PRO A 407 -17.45 -26.38 19.65
N PHE A 408 -16.73 -26.81 20.67
CA PHE A 408 -16.76 -26.21 22.00
C PHE A 408 -15.79 -25.03 22.05
N CYS A 409 -14.47 -25.23 21.97
CA CYS A 409 -13.45 -24.18 21.98
C CYS A 409 -13.36 -23.40 20.65
N ASP A 410 -14.48 -22.83 20.22
CA ASP A 410 -14.71 -22.10 18.98
C ASP A 410 -13.70 -20.99 18.65
N GLN A 411 -13.03 -20.40 19.63
CA GLN A 411 -11.99 -19.38 19.42
C GLN A 411 -10.59 -19.96 19.13
N VAL A 412 -10.37 -21.25 19.35
CA VAL A 412 -9.06 -21.90 19.15
C VAL A 412 -8.79 -22.09 17.66
N ALA A 413 -7.69 -21.49 17.21
CA ALA A 413 -7.07 -21.85 15.94
C ALA A 413 -5.57 -21.55 15.98
N TYR A 414 -4.79 -22.55 16.34
CA TYR A 414 -3.33 -22.47 16.42
C TYR A 414 -2.74 -23.87 16.49
N SER A 415 -1.42 -23.96 16.44
CA SER A 415 -0.72 -25.22 16.59
C SER A 415 -0.78 -25.76 18.00
N VAL A 416 -1.03 -27.05 18.13
CA VAL A 416 -1.04 -27.81 19.38
C VAL A 416 -0.01 -28.93 19.33
N PRO A 417 0.45 -29.44 20.49
CA PRO A 417 1.35 -30.58 20.50
C PRO A 417 0.69 -31.80 19.86
N THR A 418 1.46 -32.61 19.16
CA THR A 418 1.03 -33.87 18.54
C THR A 418 2.15 -34.91 18.63
N ASP A 419 1.77 -36.16 18.42
CA ASP A 419 2.71 -37.27 18.27
C ASP A 419 3.70 -37.06 17.12
N LEU A 420 4.99 -37.22 17.43
CA LEU A 420 6.11 -37.12 16.50
C LEU A 420 6.06 -38.21 15.42
N ASP A 421 5.64 -39.43 15.80
CA ASP A 421 5.70 -40.61 14.92
C ASP A 421 4.60 -40.60 13.86
N SER A 422 3.50 -39.90 14.12
CA SER A 422 2.33 -39.84 13.25
C SER A 422 2.14 -38.48 12.56
N PHE A 423 3.09 -37.54 12.66
CA PHE A 423 2.96 -36.16 12.14
C PHE A 423 2.35 -36.07 10.73
N THR A 424 2.76 -36.91 9.78
CA THR A 424 2.24 -36.88 8.40
C THR A 424 0.91 -37.62 8.20
N ALA A 425 0.52 -38.46 9.15
CA ALA A 425 -0.67 -39.31 9.10
C ALA A 425 -1.78 -38.86 10.07
N VAL A 426 -1.53 -37.84 10.92
CA VAL A 426 -2.52 -37.32 11.86
C VAL A 426 -3.73 -36.75 11.12
N ASP A 427 -4.90 -37.28 11.46
CA ASP A 427 -6.19 -36.68 11.12
C ASP A 427 -6.41 -35.44 12.00
N LEU A 428 -6.31 -34.27 11.38
CA LEU A 428 -6.46 -32.98 12.07
C LEU A 428 -7.83 -32.82 12.73
N TRP A 429 -8.88 -33.39 12.14
CA TRP A 429 -10.23 -33.31 12.71
C TRP A 429 -10.33 -34.14 13.99
N ALA A 430 -9.77 -35.36 13.97
CA ALA A 430 -9.71 -36.21 15.15
C ALA A 430 -8.90 -35.55 16.27
N LEU A 431 -7.72 -34.99 15.94
CA LEU A 431 -6.88 -34.27 16.90
C LEU A 431 -7.63 -33.08 17.53
N ALA A 432 -8.28 -32.26 16.70
CA ALA A 432 -9.09 -31.12 17.18
C ALA A 432 -10.21 -31.58 18.11
N SER A 433 -10.95 -32.63 17.72
CA SER A 433 -12.05 -33.22 18.49
C SER A 433 -11.60 -33.76 19.85
N GLU A 434 -10.42 -34.38 19.94
CA GLU A 434 -9.88 -34.90 21.19
C GLU A 434 -9.50 -33.78 22.17
N TYR A 435 -8.80 -32.74 21.69
CA TYR A 435 -8.50 -31.55 22.49
C TYR A 435 -9.77 -30.84 22.97
N ASP A 436 -10.77 -30.72 22.09
CA ASP A 436 -12.03 -30.06 22.39
C ASP A 436 -12.81 -30.80 23.49
N ALA A 437 -12.84 -32.13 23.42
CA ALA A 437 -13.47 -32.98 24.43
C ALA A 437 -12.83 -32.80 25.81
N GLN A 438 -11.49 -32.68 25.88
CA GLN A 438 -10.78 -32.44 27.15
C GLN A 438 -11.17 -31.10 27.79
N ALA A 439 -11.31 -30.05 26.98
CA ALA A 439 -11.74 -28.75 27.47
C ALA A 439 -13.21 -28.76 27.91
N GLN A 440 -14.09 -29.41 27.14
CA GLN A 440 -15.50 -29.52 27.45
C GLN A 440 -15.73 -30.30 28.76
N GLU A 441 -15.05 -31.42 28.97
CA GLU A 441 -15.16 -32.20 30.22
C GLU A 441 -14.79 -31.37 31.45
N LYS A 442 -13.71 -30.58 31.36
CA LYS A 442 -13.27 -29.69 32.45
C LYS A 442 -14.23 -28.51 32.68
N PHE A 443 -15.06 -28.17 31.70
CA PHE A 443 -16.02 -27.07 31.78
C PHE A 443 -17.31 -27.46 32.52
N GLU A 444 -17.76 -28.71 32.43
CA GLU A 444 -19.06 -29.17 32.96
C GLU A 444 -19.32 -28.84 34.44
N PRO A 445 -18.35 -28.99 35.37
CA PRO A 445 -18.56 -28.61 36.77
C PRO A 445 -18.84 -27.10 36.93
N PHE A 446 -18.14 -26.26 36.16
CA PHE A 446 -18.37 -24.82 36.15
C PHE A 446 -19.74 -24.47 35.56
N ASN A 447 -20.11 -25.09 34.44
CA ASN A 447 -21.42 -24.91 33.82
C ASN A 447 -22.56 -25.25 34.80
N THR A 448 -22.40 -26.36 35.52
CA THR A 448 -23.32 -26.78 36.58
C THR A 448 -23.40 -25.74 37.69
N ALA A 449 -22.27 -25.19 38.15
CA ALA A 449 -22.25 -24.14 39.17
C ALA A 449 -22.89 -22.84 38.69
N LEU A 450 -22.62 -22.42 37.45
CA LEU A 450 -23.18 -21.19 36.87
C LEU A 450 -24.69 -21.32 36.62
N SER A 451 -25.19 -22.50 36.26
CA SER A 451 -26.63 -22.74 36.04
C SER A 451 -27.48 -22.67 37.32
N GLN A 452 -26.87 -22.68 38.50
CA GLN A 452 -27.57 -22.43 39.77
C GLN A 452 -28.04 -20.97 39.89
N TYR A 453 -27.55 -20.08 39.03
CA TYR A 453 -27.95 -18.67 38.95
C TYR A 453 -29.06 -18.46 37.94
N ASN A 454 -29.99 -17.55 38.24
CA ASN A 454 -30.97 -17.10 37.26
C ASN A 454 -30.31 -16.11 36.29
N CYS A 455 -29.76 -16.65 35.21
CA CYS A 455 -29.05 -15.91 34.18
C CYS A 455 -29.89 -14.92 33.38
N GLU A 456 -31.23 -15.01 33.44
CA GLU A 456 -32.13 -14.09 32.74
C GLU A 456 -32.30 -12.75 33.49
N THR A 457 -32.06 -12.75 34.80
CA THR A 457 -32.33 -11.58 35.67
C THR A 457 -31.11 -11.09 36.42
N THR A 458 -30.07 -11.92 36.55
CA THR A 458 -28.90 -11.60 37.38
C THR A 458 -27.83 -10.90 36.53
N GLN A 459 -27.67 -9.60 36.76
CA GLN A 459 -26.50 -8.84 36.33
C GLN A 459 -25.48 -8.80 37.48
N TYR A 460 -24.23 -9.14 37.19
CA TYR A 460 -23.14 -9.14 38.18
C TYR A 460 -22.49 -7.76 38.32
N SER A 461 -22.67 -6.91 37.29
CA SER A 461 -22.35 -5.49 37.29
C SER A 461 -23.27 -4.76 36.30
N LEU A 462 -23.15 -3.43 36.19
CA LEU A 462 -23.91 -2.63 35.21
C LEU A 462 -23.67 -3.03 33.76
N VAL A 463 -22.62 -3.81 33.48
CA VAL A 463 -22.18 -4.16 32.11
C VAL A 463 -21.89 -5.65 31.91
N ARG A 464 -22.05 -6.51 32.93
CA ARG A 464 -21.73 -7.95 32.85
C ARG A 464 -22.86 -8.85 33.38
N ASN A 465 -23.08 -9.97 32.71
CA ASN A 465 -24.07 -10.99 33.06
C ASN A 465 -23.53 -12.43 32.96
N CYS A 466 -24.40 -13.43 33.12
CA CYS A 466 -24.04 -14.84 32.96
C CYS A 466 -23.38 -15.17 31.62
N THR A 467 -23.87 -14.60 30.52
CA THR A 467 -23.35 -14.88 29.17
C THR A 467 -21.90 -14.41 29.06
N ASP A 468 -21.56 -13.26 29.66
CA ASP A 468 -20.18 -12.80 29.74
C ASP A 468 -19.30 -13.73 30.56
N CYS A 469 -19.76 -14.15 31.75
CA CYS A 469 -19.01 -15.07 32.61
C CYS A 469 -18.80 -16.44 31.93
N TYR A 470 -19.85 -16.97 31.30
CA TYR A 470 -19.80 -18.22 30.53
C TYR A 470 -18.76 -18.12 29.42
N ARG A 471 -18.84 -17.07 28.59
CA ARG A 471 -17.90 -16.81 27.49
C ARG A 471 -16.48 -16.69 28.00
N ASP A 472 -16.24 -15.81 28.96
CA ASP A 472 -14.88 -15.49 29.41
C ASP A 472 -14.22 -16.67 30.15
N TYR A 473 -14.98 -17.43 30.95
CA TYR A 473 -14.47 -18.66 31.60
C TYR A 473 -14.18 -19.76 30.57
N LYS A 474 -15.09 -19.97 29.59
CA LYS A 474 -14.87 -20.91 28.49
C LYS A 474 -13.60 -20.56 27.73
N THR A 475 -13.44 -19.31 27.30
CA THR A 475 -12.27 -18.83 26.56
C THR A 475 -10.97 -19.02 27.36
N TRP A 476 -10.97 -18.66 28.65
CA TRP A 476 -9.82 -18.89 29.54
C TRP A 476 -9.50 -20.39 29.69
N LEU A 477 -10.51 -21.23 29.92
CA LEU A 477 -10.33 -22.67 30.09
C LEU A 477 -9.77 -23.32 28.82
N CYS A 478 -10.25 -22.92 27.65
CA CYS A 478 -9.73 -23.37 26.36
C CYS A 478 -8.24 -23.02 26.21
N ALA A 479 -7.84 -21.77 26.52
CA ALA A 479 -6.44 -21.34 26.43
C ALA A 479 -5.50 -22.10 27.38
N VAL A 480 -5.99 -22.47 28.57
CA VAL A 480 -5.19 -23.19 29.58
C VAL A 480 -5.16 -24.70 29.33
N THR A 481 -6.24 -25.27 28.78
CA THR A 481 -6.37 -26.71 28.54
C THR A 481 -5.74 -27.15 27.22
N ILE A 482 -5.82 -26.30 26.20
CA ILE A 482 -5.31 -26.53 24.85
C ILE A 482 -4.09 -25.62 24.63
N PRO A 483 -2.88 -26.09 24.96
CA PRO A 483 -1.69 -25.25 24.90
C PRO A 483 -1.30 -24.92 23.46
N ARG A 484 -0.85 -23.68 23.24
CA ARG A 484 -0.31 -23.26 21.94
C ARG A 484 1.16 -23.68 21.82
N CYS A 485 1.43 -24.54 20.85
CA CYS A 485 2.74 -25.10 20.54
C CYS A 485 3.54 -24.17 19.63
N THR A 486 4.81 -23.96 19.95
CA THR A 486 5.76 -23.16 19.18
C THR A 486 7.15 -23.80 19.18
N ASP A 487 8.03 -23.33 18.30
CA ASP A 487 9.43 -23.77 18.26
C ASP A 487 10.27 -23.07 19.34
N SER A 488 11.26 -23.79 19.87
CA SER A 488 12.23 -23.28 20.86
C SER A 488 13.12 -22.16 20.28
N SER A 489 13.45 -22.24 18.99
CA SER A 489 14.26 -21.27 18.25
C SER A 489 13.53 -19.95 17.94
N ALA A 490 12.21 -19.87 18.16
CA ALA A 490 11.41 -18.69 17.84
C ALA A 490 11.79 -17.44 18.67
N SER A 491 12.61 -17.59 19.72
CA SER A 491 12.89 -16.49 20.64
C SER A 491 14.34 -16.07 20.79
N ALA A 492 15.40 -16.72 20.28
CA ALA A 492 16.79 -16.21 20.44
C ALA A 492 17.11 -15.66 21.87
N ASP A 493 16.73 -16.41 22.91
CA ASP A 493 16.80 -16.04 24.34
C ASP A 493 15.86 -14.90 24.82
N LEU A 494 14.97 -14.40 23.96
CA LEU A 494 13.87 -13.49 24.28
C LEU A 494 12.79 -14.22 25.08
N SER A 495 12.97 -14.26 26.40
CA SER A 495 11.95 -14.79 27.31
C SER A 495 11.43 -13.70 28.23
N GLN A 496 10.11 -13.66 28.38
CA GLN A 496 9.46 -12.79 29.35
C GLN A 496 10.05 -13.03 30.76
N GLY A 497 10.42 -11.95 31.43
CA GLY A 497 11.02 -12.01 32.77
C GLY A 497 12.55 -11.94 32.79
N THR A 498 13.19 -11.78 31.62
CA THR A 498 14.60 -11.38 31.52
C THR A 498 14.73 -9.85 31.66
N ASP A 499 15.74 -9.39 32.40
CA ASP A 499 15.87 -7.97 32.78
C ASP A 499 16.26 -7.04 31.60
N ASP A 500 16.66 -7.60 30.46
CA ASP A 500 17.33 -6.85 29.38
C ASP A 500 16.45 -6.59 28.14
N VAL A 501 15.19 -7.03 28.13
CA VAL A 501 14.34 -6.94 26.93
C VAL A 501 12.96 -6.32 27.24
N PRO A 502 12.60 -5.18 26.61
CA PRO A 502 11.34 -4.49 26.91
C PRO A 502 10.10 -5.23 26.40
N VAL A 503 10.22 -6.08 25.38
CA VAL A 503 9.13 -6.87 24.79
C VAL A 503 9.63 -8.27 24.48
N ALA A 504 9.00 -9.30 25.06
CA ALA A 504 9.40 -10.68 24.85
C ALA A 504 8.20 -11.65 24.90
N PRO A 505 8.24 -12.77 24.16
CA PRO A 505 7.23 -13.79 24.25
C PRO A 505 7.34 -14.55 25.58
N ALA A 506 6.19 -14.95 26.12
CA ALA A 506 6.08 -15.78 27.30
C ALA A 506 6.14 -17.26 26.89
N LEU A 507 7.36 -17.78 26.80
CA LEU A 507 7.60 -19.15 26.40
C LEU A 507 7.93 -20.03 27.61
N ARG A 508 7.53 -21.29 27.53
CA ARG A 508 7.90 -22.32 28.48
C ARG A 508 8.31 -23.59 27.75
N ASP A 509 9.56 -23.99 27.92
CA ASP A 509 10.04 -25.28 27.43
C ASP A 509 9.42 -26.41 28.24
N ILE A 510 8.87 -27.40 27.54
CA ILE A 510 8.22 -28.57 28.10
C ILE A 510 9.09 -29.78 27.76
N SER A 511 9.75 -30.31 28.78
CA SER A 511 10.44 -31.60 28.69
C SER A 511 9.42 -32.74 28.49
N THR A 512 9.90 -33.89 28.00
CA THR A 512 9.06 -35.09 27.90
C THR A 512 8.28 -35.39 29.20
N ASN A 513 6.98 -35.65 29.08
CA ASN A 513 6.07 -35.94 30.19
C ASN A 513 5.91 -34.80 31.23
N ALA A 514 6.07 -33.54 30.83
CA ALA A 514 5.93 -32.37 31.71
C ALA A 514 4.83 -31.39 31.26
N SER A 515 3.90 -31.83 30.41
CA SER A 515 2.78 -31.02 29.95
C SER A 515 1.85 -30.68 31.12
N ARG A 516 1.26 -29.48 31.12
CA ARG A 516 0.29 -29.06 32.15
C ARG A 516 -0.95 -29.96 32.18
N ASN A 517 -1.32 -30.51 31.02
CA ASN A 517 -2.39 -31.47 30.88
C ASN A 517 -1.78 -32.89 30.69
N PRO A 518 -1.89 -33.78 31.70
CA PRO A 518 -1.31 -35.13 31.63
C PRO A 518 -1.82 -35.96 30.44
N TRP A 519 -3.05 -35.69 29.97
CA TRP A 519 -3.62 -36.37 28.82
C TRP A 519 -2.75 -36.22 27.55
N ILE A 520 -2.09 -35.06 27.37
CA ILE A 520 -1.20 -34.81 26.23
C ILE A 520 -0.01 -35.77 26.28
N ASP A 521 0.60 -35.94 27.45
CA ASP A 521 1.76 -36.80 27.63
C ASP A 521 1.38 -38.29 27.53
N GLU A 522 0.22 -38.66 28.06
CA GLU A 522 -0.25 -40.04 28.06
C GLU A 522 -0.71 -40.51 26.67
N THR A 523 -1.38 -39.63 25.91
CA THR A 523 -2.05 -39.95 24.64
C THR A 523 -1.21 -39.56 23.43
N LEU A 524 -0.74 -38.30 23.38
CA LEU A 524 -0.10 -37.72 22.20
C LEU A 524 1.43 -37.84 22.24
N LYS A 525 2.06 -37.93 23.42
CA LYS A 525 3.51 -38.16 23.57
C LYS A 525 4.39 -37.26 22.66
N PRO A 526 4.21 -35.93 22.67
CA PRO A 526 4.75 -35.01 21.65
C PRO A 526 6.28 -34.79 21.65
N GLY A 527 7.03 -35.55 22.46
CA GLY A 527 8.45 -35.28 22.70
C GLY A 527 8.68 -34.02 23.54
N GLU A 528 9.80 -33.34 23.31
CA GLU A 528 10.06 -32.01 23.86
C GLU A 528 9.44 -30.95 22.93
N TRP A 529 8.84 -29.91 23.50
CA TRP A 529 8.15 -28.85 22.75
C TRP A 529 8.10 -27.55 23.56
N THR A 530 7.74 -26.43 22.93
CA THR A 530 7.65 -25.13 23.61
C THR A 530 6.20 -24.64 23.65
N GLU A 531 5.75 -24.21 24.83
CA GLU A 531 4.43 -23.62 25.05
C GLU A 531 4.50 -22.10 24.96
N LEU A 532 3.67 -21.48 24.12
CA LEU A 532 3.35 -20.06 24.23
C LEU A 532 2.26 -19.88 25.29
N LEU A 533 2.61 -19.27 26.41
CA LEU A 533 1.74 -19.18 27.59
C LEU A 533 0.46 -18.36 27.30
N PRO A 534 -0.68 -18.70 27.92
CA PRO A 534 -1.89 -17.90 27.83
C PRO A 534 -1.66 -16.49 28.37
N CYS A 535 -2.30 -15.49 27.77
CA CYS A 535 -2.23 -14.13 28.30
C CYS A 535 -2.98 -14.02 29.63
N ILE A 536 -2.39 -13.30 30.59
CA ILE A 536 -3.02 -13.07 31.90
C ILE A 536 -4.35 -12.31 31.79
N ASP A 537 -4.53 -11.54 30.71
CA ASP A 537 -5.78 -10.84 30.40
C ASP A 537 -6.97 -11.78 30.41
N LEU A 538 -6.81 -13.03 29.93
CA LEU A 538 -7.88 -14.03 29.94
C LEU A 538 -8.36 -14.31 31.37
N CYS A 539 -7.46 -14.37 32.34
CA CYS A 539 -7.82 -14.52 33.73
C CYS A 539 -8.54 -13.26 34.26
N TYR A 540 -8.02 -12.07 33.96
CA TYR A 540 -8.66 -10.82 34.41
C TYR A 540 -10.07 -10.67 33.84
N HIS A 541 -10.32 -11.13 32.61
CA HIS A 541 -11.66 -11.21 32.03
C HIS A 541 -12.60 -12.10 32.84
N VAL A 542 -12.15 -13.28 33.26
CA VAL A 542 -12.93 -14.16 34.16
C VAL A 542 -13.28 -13.44 35.46
N VAL A 543 -12.29 -12.81 36.11
CA VAL A 543 -12.51 -12.08 37.38
C VAL A 543 -13.49 -10.92 37.21
N GLN A 544 -13.45 -10.22 36.08
CA GLN A 544 -14.34 -9.09 35.81
C GLN A 544 -15.75 -9.51 35.43
N SER A 545 -15.90 -10.62 34.69
CA SER A 545 -17.18 -11.05 34.13
C SER A 545 -17.95 -11.98 35.04
N CYS A 546 -17.27 -12.71 35.93
CA CYS A 546 -17.90 -13.68 36.80
C CYS A 546 -18.29 -13.12 38.18
N PRO A 547 -19.25 -13.76 38.87
CA PRO A 547 -19.73 -13.29 40.16
C PRO A 547 -18.65 -13.31 41.26
N PRO A 548 -18.59 -12.30 42.15
CA PRO A 548 -17.57 -12.22 43.19
C PRO A 548 -17.51 -13.41 44.16
N PHE A 549 -18.63 -14.09 44.43
CA PHE A 549 -18.65 -15.25 45.34
C PHE A 549 -17.99 -16.50 44.74
N MET A 550 -17.76 -16.56 43.41
CA MET A 550 -16.97 -17.63 42.80
C MET A 550 -15.48 -17.49 43.15
N GLN A 551 -15.08 -16.34 43.71
CA GLN A 551 -13.74 -16.09 44.27
C GLN A 551 -12.59 -16.36 43.28
N PHE A 552 -12.83 -16.13 41.99
CA PHE A 552 -11.75 -16.16 41.01
C PHE A 552 -10.71 -15.09 41.34
N TYR A 553 -9.44 -15.47 41.25
CA TYR A 553 -8.32 -14.58 41.48
C TYR A 553 -7.20 -14.94 40.51
N CYS A 554 -6.57 -13.92 39.93
CA CYS A 554 -5.42 -14.10 39.04
C CYS A 554 -4.12 -14.03 39.82
N PRO A 555 -3.13 -14.89 39.51
CA PRO A 555 -1.84 -14.86 40.19
C PRO A 555 -1.17 -13.49 40.04
N SER A 556 -0.33 -13.15 41.01
CA SER A 556 0.47 -11.92 41.02
C SER A 556 1.96 -12.24 41.12
N ALA A 557 2.81 -11.29 40.73
CA ALA A 557 4.28 -11.37 40.85
C ALA A 557 4.85 -12.61 40.14
N ASP A 558 5.84 -13.28 40.74
CA ASP A 558 6.61 -14.37 40.12
C ASP A 558 5.73 -15.52 39.59
N LEU A 559 4.64 -15.84 40.29
CA LEU A 559 3.73 -16.91 39.86
C LEU A 559 3.00 -16.55 38.55
N ALA A 560 2.67 -15.28 38.34
CA ALA A 560 2.08 -14.82 37.10
C ALA A 560 3.04 -15.03 35.92
N LEU A 561 4.32 -14.70 36.10
CA LEU A 561 5.35 -14.81 35.06
C LEU A 561 5.62 -16.26 34.61
N VAL A 562 5.40 -17.25 35.48
CA VAL A 562 5.59 -18.68 35.16
C VAL A 562 4.35 -19.31 34.52
N GLN A 563 3.16 -18.76 34.81
CA GLN A 563 1.89 -19.35 34.37
C GLN A 563 1.27 -18.66 33.17
N TYR A 564 1.54 -17.37 32.98
CA TYR A 564 0.91 -16.49 32.00
C TYR A 564 1.93 -15.56 31.31
N GLY A 565 1.56 -15.10 30.12
CA GLY A 565 2.22 -14.00 29.45
C GLY A 565 1.47 -12.68 29.56
N PHE A 566 2.18 -11.59 29.25
CA PHE A 566 1.61 -10.25 29.13
C PHE A 566 1.57 -9.85 27.65
N TRP A 567 0.41 -9.38 27.18
CA TRP A 567 0.29 -8.87 25.82
C TRP A 567 1.06 -7.58 25.66
N GLN A 568 2.02 -7.57 24.74
CA GLN A 568 2.90 -6.43 24.48
C GLN A 568 3.06 -6.23 22.97
N ASN A 569 3.02 -4.97 22.52
CA ASN A 569 3.30 -4.60 21.13
C ASN A 569 4.61 -3.81 21.08
N GLY A 570 5.47 -4.12 20.12
CA GLY A 570 6.71 -3.38 19.93
C GLY A 570 7.75 -4.17 19.16
N THR A 571 9.00 -3.77 19.30
CA THR A 571 10.15 -4.44 18.71
C THR A 571 11.21 -4.73 19.76
N ALA A 572 11.93 -5.83 19.60
CA ALA A 572 13.09 -6.19 20.40
C ALA A 572 14.25 -6.53 19.46
N SER A 573 15.46 -6.09 19.78
CA SER A 573 16.65 -6.38 18.96
C SER A 573 17.67 -7.16 19.79
N VAL A 574 18.02 -8.37 19.34
CA VAL A 574 19.02 -9.25 20.00
C VAL A 574 19.99 -9.75 18.94
N ASN A 575 21.29 -9.66 19.23
CA ASN A 575 22.36 -10.13 18.35
C ASN A 575 22.29 -9.60 16.90
N GLY A 576 21.78 -8.37 16.71
CA GLY A 576 21.61 -7.74 15.40
C GLY A 576 20.33 -8.11 14.65
N THR A 577 19.53 -9.04 15.17
CA THR A 577 18.21 -9.40 14.64
C THR A 577 17.14 -8.59 15.34
N THR A 578 16.21 -7.99 14.60
CA THR A 578 15.06 -7.26 15.16
C THR A 578 13.79 -8.07 14.99
N PHE A 579 13.16 -8.39 16.12
CA PHE A 579 11.90 -9.08 16.23
C PHE A 579 10.78 -8.05 16.40
N HIS A 580 9.65 -8.28 15.74
CA HIS A 580 8.47 -7.46 15.88
C HIS A 580 7.37 -8.28 16.54
N PHE A 581 6.78 -7.75 17.61
CA PHE A 581 5.65 -8.34 18.31
C PHE A 581 4.40 -7.50 18.08
N ASP A 582 3.37 -8.16 17.58
CA ASP A 582 2.08 -7.62 17.19
C ASP A 582 1.04 -8.75 17.20
N ILE A 583 -0.12 -8.56 16.55
CA ILE A 583 -1.11 -9.64 16.47
C ILE A 583 -0.65 -10.87 15.68
N ASN A 584 0.18 -10.66 14.65
CA ASN A 584 0.69 -11.75 13.82
C ASN A 584 1.87 -12.48 14.50
N ASN A 585 2.53 -11.81 15.46
CA ASN A 585 3.65 -12.30 16.25
C ASN A 585 3.36 -12.05 17.74
N PRO A 586 2.45 -12.82 18.35
CA PRO A 586 1.95 -12.52 19.70
C PRO A 586 2.97 -12.85 20.79
N THR A 587 3.03 -12.04 21.85
CA THR A 587 3.85 -12.35 23.03
C THR A 587 3.22 -13.39 23.96
N CYS A 588 1.92 -13.66 23.83
CA CYS A 588 1.20 -14.68 24.60
C CYS A 588 -0.06 -15.13 23.84
N ASN A 589 -0.59 -16.30 24.21
CA ASN A 589 -1.79 -16.85 23.58
C ASN A 589 -3.06 -16.09 24.05
N ARG A 590 -3.53 -15.16 23.21
CA ARG A 590 -4.73 -14.34 23.44
C ARG A 590 -5.89 -14.89 22.58
N LEU A 591 -6.82 -15.60 23.19
CA LEU A 591 -7.95 -16.23 22.49
C LEU A 591 -9.14 -15.29 22.31
N GLY A 592 -9.33 -14.69 21.13
CA GLY A 592 -10.56 -13.96 20.76
C GLY A 592 -10.87 -12.69 21.57
N VAL A 593 -9.94 -12.23 22.42
CA VAL A 593 -10.11 -11.03 23.24
C VAL A 593 -9.76 -9.78 22.44
N ASN A 594 -10.66 -8.80 22.41
CA ASN A 594 -10.42 -7.52 21.73
C ASN A 594 -9.15 -6.82 22.28
N PRO A 595 -8.15 -6.50 21.44
CA PRO A 595 -6.92 -5.85 21.86
C PRO A 595 -7.12 -4.40 22.35
N THR A 596 -8.23 -3.75 21.98
CA THR A 596 -8.53 -2.35 22.31
C THR A 596 -9.23 -2.15 23.65
N LEU A 597 -9.88 -3.20 24.21
CA LEU A 597 -10.82 -3.04 25.33
C LEU A 597 -10.20 -3.02 26.74
N LEU A 598 -8.89 -3.27 26.91
CA LEU A 598 -8.19 -3.21 28.21
C LEU A 598 -6.70 -2.90 27.90
N THR A 599 -5.98 -1.88 28.42
CA THR A 599 -5.83 -1.29 29.77
C THR A 599 -5.75 -2.31 30.91
N ILE A 600 -4.53 -2.83 31.13
CA ILE A 600 -3.82 -3.11 32.41
C ILE A 600 -2.52 -3.92 32.14
N SER A 601 -2.19 -4.35 30.92
CA SER A 601 -0.93 -5.10 30.67
C SER A 601 0.36 -4.26 30.65
N ILE A 602 0.29 -2.92 30.72
CA ILE A 602 1.50 -2.09 30.92
C ILE A 602 1.89 -2.14 32.40
N GLY A 603 2.28 -3.33 32.85
CA GLY A 603 3.18 -3.47 33.97
C GLY A 603 4.51 -2.86 33.55
N ASN A 604 4.62 -1.53 33.56
CA ASN A 604 5.91 -0.92 33.84
C ASN A 604 6.40 -1.62 35.10
N HIS A 605 7.53 -2.33 34.99
CA HIS A 605 8.28 -2.80 36.15
C HIS A 605 8.16 -1.72 37.22
N LEU A 606 7.42 -2.01 38.30
CA LEU A 606 7.25 -1.08 39.40
C LEU A 606 8.64 -0.89 39.99
N HIS A 607 9.36 0.10 39.48
CA HIS A 607 10.59 0.56 40.06
C HIS A 607 10.24 1.07 41.45
N ASN A 608 10.65 0.27 42.42
CA ASN A 608 10.90 0.63 43.80
C ASN A 608 9.64 1.11 44.58
N PRO A 609 9.10 0.29 45.52
CA PRO A 609 7.92 0.64 46.32
C PRO A 609 8.09 1.92 47.19
N TYR A 610 9.31 2.45 47.28
CA TYR A 610 9.61 3.69 48.00
C TYR A 610 9.09 4.97 47.32
N LEU A 611 8.87 5.01 46.00
CA LEU A 611 8.37 6.21 45.32
C LEU A 611 6.86 6.45 45.50
N LEU A 612 6.06 5.37 45.60
CA LEU A 612 4.61 5.44 45.83
C LEU A 612 4.27 5.90 47.26
N ILE A 613 5.12 5.58 48.24
CA ILE A 613 4.98 6.04 49.63
C ILE A 613 5.20 7.56 49.73
N ILE A 614 6.12 8.12 48.92
CA ILE A 614 6.39 9.57 48.91
C ILE A 614 5.21 10.35 48.29
N ALA A 615 4.56 9.81 47.26
CA ALA A 615 3.38 10.45 46.64
C ALA A 615 2.14 10.47 47.58
N CYS A 616 1.93 9.42 48.38
CA CYS A 616 0.86 9.37 49.38
C CYS A 616 1.15 10.26 50.61
N MET A 617 2.42 10.44 50.98
CA MET A 617 2.78 11.32 52.10
C MET A 617 2.63 12.82 51.76
N ILE A 618 2.86 13.22 50.51
CA ILE A 618 2.70 14.62 50.07
C ILE A 618 1.22 15.03 49.97
N SER A 619 0.34 14.09 49.64
CA SER A 619 -1.11 14.34 49.57
C SER A 619 -1.80 14.40 50.94
N ALA A 620 -1.21 13.77 51.97
CA ALA A 620 -1.67 13.91 53.35
C ALA A 620 -1.29 15.25 54.01
N ILE A 621 -0.20 15.89 53.58
CA ILE A 621 0.27 17.16 54.14
C ILE A 621 -0.53 18.36 53.63
N PHE A 622 -1.16 18.26 52.46
CA PHE A 622 -2.02 19.33 51.91
C PHE A 622 -3.43 19.39 52.50
N PHE A 623 -3.81 18.45 53.37
CA PHE A 623 -5.11 18.46 54.06
C PHE A 623 -5.06 18.96 55.51
N ILE A 624 -3.90 19.40 56.02
CA ILE A 624 -3.73 19.91 57.39
C ILE A 624 -3.01 21.28 57.41
N LEU A 625 -3.26 22.15 56.43
CA LEU A 625 -2.87 23.56 56.49
C LEU A 625 -3.98 24.48 56.01
#